data_AF-A0AA35V8G7-F1
#
_entry.id   AF-A0AA35V8G7-F1
#
_cell.length_a   1.000
_cell.length_b   1.000
_cell.length_c   1.000
_cell.angle_alpha   90.00
_cell.angle_beta   90.00
_cell.angle_gamma   90.00
#
_symmetry.space_group_name_H-M   'P 1'
#
loop_
_entity.id
_entity.type
_entity.pdbx_description
1 polymer ?
#
loop_
_entity_poly.entity_id
_entity_poly.type
_entity_poly.pdbx_seq_one_letter_code
_entity_poly.pdbx_strand_id
1 'polypeptide(L)'
;MDPDTTFSLPSLLCEEDESSLNEIKLDASLPKSEDDRYIRSLIETESQSNDYGCVCVSVSDDDNSRNWFKCARLDAINWIFSTREILGFQFRTAYLSLTYFDRFISRRFIDIGKEWAIQLLCIACLSLAAKMEEQVAPSLSHYKAQGYNFESSVIQRMELMVLTTLEWKMSCITPFAYLHHFFSKIQDECDCDEFLVSKSIELILDFSKEINSMDYRPSVVAIASVLLACDDQLTRNTMALKIGVVSSLYSLEKEHIYLCYNLLKDIKTKKNSTPCLMNSFSSLRTHWSPSSTIKRKLRFEQNCPLQKIIRR
;
A
#
# COMPACT_ATOMS: atom_id res chain seq x y z
N MET A 1 21.86 -16.50 53.09
CA MET A 1 20.82 -16.81 52.08
C MET A 1 20.07 -15.52 51.90
N ASP A 2 20.55 -14.74 50.93
CA ASP A 2 20.16 -13.34 50.77
C ASP A 2 18.73 -13.20 50.25
N PRO A 3 17.94 -12.29 50.82
CA PRO A 3 16.72 -11.77 50.21
C PRO A 3 17.12 -10.66 49.21
N ASP A 4 16.19 -10.29 48.33
CA ASP A 4 16.28 -9.20 47.34
C ASP A 4 16.86 -9.56 45.96
N THR A 5 16.03 -10.22 45.15
CA THR A 5 16.09 -10.09 43.68
C THR A 5 14.82 -9.39 43.20
N THR A 6 14.88 -8.07 43.14
CA THR A 6 14.00 -7.25 42.32
C THR A 6 14.34 -7.49 40.85
N PHE A 7 13.38 -8.03 40.09
CA PHE A 7 13.49 -8.15 38.64
C PHE A 7 13.47 -6.75 38.01
N SER A 8 14.61 -6.32 37.49
CA SER A 8 14.71 -5.08 36.71
C SER A 8 14.33 -5.37 35.26
N LEU A 9 13.25 -4.77 34.75
CA LEU A 9 12.96 -4.77 33.31
C LEU A 9 14.03 -3.94 32.58
N PRO A 10 14.54 -4.39 31.41
CA PRO A 10 15.39 -3.56 30.59
C PRO A 10 14.56 -2.41 29.99
N SER A 11 15.00 -1.18 30.23
CA SER A 11 14.53 0.03 29.56
C SER A 11 14.74 -0.11 28.05
N LEU A 12 13.65 -0.31 27.30
CA LEU A 12 13.60 -0.20 25.84
C LEU A 12 13.33 1.26 25.46
N LEU A 13 14.27 2.14 25.78
CA LEU A 13 14.28 3.51 25.26
C LEU A 13 15.61 3.71 24.54
N CYS A 14 15.54 4.20 23.29
CA CYS A 14 16.70 4.60 22.52
C CYS A 14 17.42 5.74 23.25
N GLU A 15 18.65 5.49 23.68
CA GLU A 15 19.56 6.54 24.13
C GLU A 15 20.16 7.21 22.89
N GLU A 16 19.84 8.48 22.67
CA GLU A 16 20.50 9.32 21.68
C GLU A 16 21.82 9.82 22.27
N ASP A 17 22.94 9.26 21.81
CA ASP A 17 24.28 9.75 22.15
C ASP A 17 24.66 10.93 21.25
N GLU A 18 24.67 12.14 21.82
CA GLU A 18 25.37 13.28 21.24
C GLU A 18 26.88 13.15 21.48
N SER A 19 27.65 12.76 20.46
CA SER A 19 29.10 13.01 20.47
C SER A 19 29.74 13.22 19.10
N SER A 20 30.11 14.49 18.89
CA SER A 20 31.43 14.96 18.45
C SER A 20 31.81 14.96 16.96
N LEU A 21 31.85 16.18 16.41
CA LEU A 21 32.63 16.60 15.25
C LEU A 21 34.14 16.34 15.46
N ASN A 22 34.82 15.77 14.47
CA ASN A 22 36.12 16.26 13.96
C ASN A 22 36.51 15.65 12.59
N GLU A 23 37.10 16.52 11.80
CA GLU A 23 37.38 16.57 10.36
C GLU A 23 38.40 15.59 9.71
N ILE A 24 38.09 15.19 8.44
CA ILE A 24 38.94 15.11 7.21
C ILE A 24 39.22 13.73 6.52
N LYS A 25 38.79 13.72 5.24
CA LYS A 25 39.26 13.04 3.99
C LYS A 25 38.63 11.73 3.50
N LEU A 26 37.90 11.90 2.38
CA LEU A 26 37.53 10.98 1.29
C LEU A 26 37.31 9.51 1.65
N ASP A 27 36.04 9.13 1.77
CA ASP A 27 35.56 7.91 1.13
C ASP A 27 34.09 8.07 0.71
N ALA A 28 33.83 7.84 -0.58
CA ALA A 28 32.49 7.84 -1.14
C ALA A 28 31.86 6.46 -0.91
N SER A 29 31.38 6.15 0.30
CA SER A 29 30.63 4.89 0.52
C SER A 29 29.79 4.77 1.81
N LEU A 30 29.92 5.64 2.83
CA LEU A 30 29.11 5.52 4.05
C LEU A 30 27.86 6.43 4.05
N PRO A 31 26.67 5.91 4.40
CA PRO A 31 25.45 6.68 4.58
C PRO A 31 25.67 7.71 5.69
N LYS A 32 25.47 8.99 5.35
CA LYS A 32 25.84 10.12 6.20
C LYS A 32 24.78 10.42 7.27
N SER A 33 23.54 9.97 7.06
CA SER A 33 22.43 10.13 8.01
C SER A 33 21.85 8.80 8.46
N GLU A 34 21.14 8.82 9.59
CA GLU A 34 20.39 7.66 10.08
C GLU A 34 19.34 7.18 9.07
N ASP A 35 18.69 8.13 8.39
CA ASP A 35 17.73 7.85 7.32
C ASP A 35 18.37 7.06 6.16
N ASP A 36 19.60 7.40 5.76
CA ASP A 36 20.31 6.68 4.71
C ASP A 36 20.59 5.22 5.10
N ARG A 37 20.89 4.95 6.39
CA ARG A 37 21.08 3.60 6.92
C ARG A 37 19.77 2.82 6.93
N TYR A 38 18.70 3.45 7.40
CA TYR A 38 17.36 2.83 7.42
C TYR A 38 16.88 2.47 6.01
N ILE A 39 16.97 3.41 5.07
CA ILE A 39 16.53 3.18 3.68
C ILE A 39 17.34 2.09 3.01
N ARG A 40 18.65 2.02 3.28
CA ARG A 40 19.47 0.91 2.80
C ARG A 40 18.99 -0.43 3.35
N SER A 41 18.68 -0.52 4.64
CA SER A 41 18.17 -1.76 5.24
C SER A 41 16.84 -2.22 4.60
N LEU A 42 15.97 -1.27 4.23
CA LEU A 42 14.74 -1.58 3.50
C LEU A 42 15.03 -2.13 2.10
N ILE A 43 15.94 -1.52 1.35
CA ILE A 43 16.33 -1.98 0.00
C ILE A 43 17.01 -3.36 0.04
N GLU A 44 17.80 -3.64 1.07
CA GLU A 44 18.39 -4.95 1.30
C GLU A 44 17.33 -6.00 1.61
N THR A 45 16.37 -5.66 2.48
CA THR A 45 15.23 -6.53 2.82
C THR A 45 14.38 -6.84 1.58
N GLU A 46 14.12 -5.81 0.77
CA GLU A 46 13.42 -5.93 -0.51
C GLU A 46 14.15 -6.85 -1.49
N SER A 47 15.49 -6.76 -1.53
CA SER A 47 16.34 -7.58 -2.42
C SER A 47 16.40 -9.05 -2.02
N GLN A 48 16.26 -9.34 -0.73
CA GLN A 48 16.23 -10.71 -0.20
C GLN A 48 14.84 -11.34 -0.30
N SER A 49 13.81 -10.53 -0.55
CA SER A 49 12.45 -11.04 -0.69
C SER A 49 12.24 -11.67 -2.07
N ASN A 50 11.93 -12.96 -2.09
CA ASN A 50 11.54 -13.70 -3.30
C ASN A 50 10.16 -13.29 -3.86
N ASP A 51 9.51 -12.32 -3.22
CA ASP A 51 8.22 -11.80 -3.63
C ASP A 51 8.34 -11.01 -4.95
N TYR A 52 9.46 -10.31 -5.20
CA TYR A 52 9.63 -9.45 -6.36
C TYR A 52 10.52 -10.11 -7.43
N GLY A 53 9.91 -10.52 -8.53
CA GLY A 53 10.60 -11.16 -9.66
C GLY A 53 10.50 -10.31 -10.93
N CYS A 54 11.64 -9.98 -11.53
CA CYS A 54 11.69 -9.34 -12.85
C CYS A 54 11.09 -10.28 -13.91
N VAL A 55 10.22 -9.71 -14.75
CA VAL A 55 9.25 -10.37 -15.63
C VAL A 55 9.81 -11.55 -16.44
N CYS A 56 9.14 -12.70 -16.34
CA CYS A 56 8.78 -13.45 -17.54
C CYS A 56 7.31 -13.85 -17.46
N VAL A 57 6.51 -13.28 -18.36
CA VAL A 57 5.26 -13.88 -18.82
C VAL A 57 5.62 -15.28 -19.29
N SER A 58 5.40 -16.30 -18.45
CA SER A 58 5.43 -17.68 -18.89
C SER A 58 4.27 -17.87 -19.84
N VAL A 59 4.61 -17.86 -21.13
CA VAL A 59 3.74 -18.13 -22.26
C VAL A 59 3.30 -19.59 -22.18
N SER A 60 2.08 -19.82 -21.69
CA SER A 60 1.25 -20.99 -22.04
C SER A 60 -0.12 -20.97 -21.31
N ASP A 61 -0.88 -19.87 -21.36
CA ASP A 61 -2.26 -19.86 -20.86
C ASP A 61 -3.20 -19.13 -21.81
N ASP A 62 -4.42 -19.65 -21.92
CA ASP A 62 -5.54 -19.15 -22.73
C ASP A 62 -5.74 -17.63 -22.55
N ASP A 63 -5.74 -16.89 -23.66
CA ASP A 63 -5.84 -15.42 -23.68
C ASP A 63 -7.08 -14.90 -22.93
N ASN A 64 -8.15 -15.69 -22.94
CA ASN A 64 -9.39 -15.38 -22.22
C ASN A 64 -9.22 -15.40 -20.68
N SER A 65 -8.50 -16.38 -20.14
CA SER A 65 -8.20 -16.46 -18.70
C SER A 65 -7.44 -15.23 -18.22
N ARG A 66 -6.39 -14.85 -18.96
CA ARG A 66 -5.57 -13.69 -18.64
C ARG A 66 -6.36 -12.38 -18.63
N ASN A 67 -7.26 -12.21 -19.59
CA ASN A 67 -8.11 -11.03 -19.67
C ASN A 67 -9.12 -10.98 -18.52
N TRP A 68 -9.71 -12.11 -18.14
CA TRP A 68 -10.59 -12.19 -16.97
C TRP A 68 -9.87 -11.77 -15.69
N PHE A 69 -8.66 -12.29 -15.43
CA PHE A 69 -7.89 -11.92 -14.23
C PHE A 69 -7.51 -10.43 -14.20
N LYS A 70 -7.16 -9.85 -15.35
CA LYS A 70 -6.88 -8.41 -15.45
C LYS A 70 -8.11 -7.58 -15.09
N CYS A 71 -9.28 -7.93 -15.62
CA CYS A 71 -10.55 -7.25 -15.29
C CYS A 71 -10.91 -7.43 -13.81
N ALA A 72 -10.87 -8.67 -13.31
CA ALA A 72 -11.18 -8.98 -11.91
C ALA A 72 -10.23 -8.26 -10.93
N ARG A 73 -8.94 -8.17 -11.26
CA ARG A 73 -7.97 -7.38 -10.49
C ARG A 73 -8.35 -5.91 -10.51
N LEU A 74 -8.60 -5.32 -11.69
CA LEU A 74 -8.97 -3.91 -11.81
C LEU A 74 -10.24 -3.57 -11.01
N ASP A 75 -11.25 -4.44 -11.05
CA ASP A 75 -12.46 -4.30 -10.24
C ASP A 75 -12.15 -4.34 -8.73
N ALA A 76 -11.28 -5.25 -8.30
CA ALA A 76 -10.80 -5.29 -6.93
C ALA A 76 -10.09 -3.98 -6.52
N ILE A 77 -9.24 -3.42 -7.38
CA ILE A 77 -8.53 -2.15 -7.12
C ILE A 77 -9.53 -1.00 -6.97
N ASN A 78 -10.48 -0.90 -7.89
CA ASN A 78 -11.52 0.13 -7.85
C ASN A 78 -12.35 0.04 -6.56
N TRP A 79 -12.70 -1.18 -6.14
CA TRP A 79 -13.41 -1.40 -4.88
C TRP A 79 -12.54 -1.03 -3.67
N ILE A 80 -11.25 -1.40 -3.64
CA ILE A 80 -10.32 -1.06 -2.55
C ILE A 80 -10.20 0.45 -2.39
N PHE A 81 -10.00 1.18 -3.50
CA PHE A 81 -9.83 2.63 -3.45
C PHE A 81 -11.10 3.34 -3.00
N SER A 82 -12.26 2.91 -3.51
CA SER A 82 -13.57 3.43 -3.07
C SER A 82 -13.81 3.17 -1.59
N THR A 83 -13.51 1.95 -1.11
CA THR A 83 -13.72 1.58 0.29
C THR A 83 -12.72 2.27 1.22
N ARG A 84 -11.46 2.45 0.79
CA ARG A 84 -10.47 3.28 1.50
C ARG A 84 -10.94 4.70 1.68
N GLU A 85 -11.57 5.30 0.67
CA GLU A 85 -12.12 6.66 0.78
C GLU A 85 -13.26 6.70 1.82
N ILE A 86 -14.20 5.76 1.73
CA ILE A 86 -15.35 5.68 2.65
C ILE A 86 -14.91 5.44 4.10
N LEU A 87 -13.93 4.57 4.32
CA LEU A 87 -13.42 4.23 5.66
C LEU A 87 -12.34 5.18 6.17
N GLY A 88 -11.86 6.11 5.33
CA GLY A 88 -10.83 7.07 5.71
C GLY A 88 -9.42 6.48 5.90
N PHE A 89 -9.14 5.31 5.32
CA PHE A 89 -7.82 4.67 5.42
C PHE A 89 -6.73 5.45 4.68
N GLN A 90 -5.47 5.21 5.01
CA GLN A 90 -4.34 5.77 4.30
C GLN A 90 -4.14 5.11 2.92
N PHE A 91 -3.45 5.79 2.00
CA PHE A 91 -3.08 5.19 0.70
C PHE A 91 -2.14 3.99 0.85
N ARG A 92 -1.31 4.00 1.90
CA ARG A 92 -0.45 2.88 2.29
C ARG A 92 -1.27 1.60 2.51
N THR A 93 -2.37 1.69 3.25
CA THR A 93 -3.29 0.58 3.54
C THR A 93 -3.91 0.00 2.27
N ALA A 94 -4.35 0.88 1.35
CA ALA A 94 -4.90 0.45 0.06
C ALA A 94 -3.85 -0.30 -0.79
N TYR A 95 -2.64 0.25 -0.89
CA TYR A 95 -1.56 -0.39 -1.65
C TYR A 95 -1.14 -1.72 -1.02
N LEU A 96 -1.02 -1.79 0.31
CA LEU A 96 -0.70 -3.01 1.02
C LEU A 96 -1.74 -4.11 0.79
N SER A 97 -3.03 -3.73 0.79
CA SER A 97 -4.12 -4.64 0.41
C SER A 97 -3.96 -5.18 -1.01
N LEU A 98 -3.54 -4.35 -1.96
CA LEU A 98 -3.24 -4.78 -3.34
C LEU A 98 -2.07 -5.75 -3.39
N THR A 99 -1.01 -5.50 -2.62
CA THR A 99 0.13 -6.41 -2.51
C THR A 99 -0.30 -7.77 -1.94
N TYR A 100 -1.16 -7.81 -0.93
CA TYR A 100 -1.69 -9.08 -0.43
C TYR A 100 -2.54 -9.81 -1.47
N PHE A 101 -3.38 -9.06 -2.20
CA PHE A 101 -4.21 -9.61 -3.27
C PHE A 101 -3.33 -10.23 -4.36
N ASP A 102 -2.37 -9.47 -4.89
CA ASP A 102 -1.46 -9.89 -5.96
C ASP A 102 -0.61 -11.11 -5.55
N ARG A 103 -0.10 -11.13 -4.30
CA ARG A 103 0.64 -12.29 -3.76
C ARG A 103 -0.23 -13.51 -3.54
N PHE A 104 -1.50 -13.31 -3.18
CA PHE A 104 -2.42 -14.42 -2.99
C PHE A 104 -2.72 -15.11 -4.32
N ILE A 105 -3.08 -14.34 -5.35
CA ILE A 105 -3.43 -14.88 -6.67
C ILE A 105 -2.22 -15.50 -7.40
N SER A 106 -0.99 -15.09 -7.08
CA SER A 106 0.22 -15.73 -7.62
C SER A 106 0.49 -17.11 -7.02
N ARG A 107 -0.07 -17.40 -5.84
CA ARG A 107 0.11 -18.69 -5.11
C ARG A 107 -1.13 -19.58 -5.17
N ARG A 108 -2.31 -19.02 -5.45
CA ARG A 108 -3.60 -19.70 -5.42
C ARG A 108 -4.41 -19.36 -6.66
N PHE A 109 -4.88 -20.40 -7.34
CA PHE A 109 -5.79 -20.24 -8.47
C PHE A 109 -7.24 -20.03 -7.99
N ILE A 110 -7.95 -19.14 -8.68
CA ILE A 110 -9.40 -18.93 -8.51
C ILE A 110 -10.04 -19.22 -9.87
N ASP A 111 -11.02 -20.12 -9.89
CA ASP A 111 -11.69 -20.47 -11.15
C ASP A 111 -12.39 -19.26 -11.77
N ILE A 112 -12.33 -19.19 -13.10
CA ILE A 112 -13.01 -18.17 -13.91
C ILE A 112 -14.50 -18.17 -13.60
N GLY A 113 -15.11 -16.98 -13.51
CA GLY A 113 -16.54 -16.82 -13.19
C GLY A 113 -16.86 -16.92 -11.70
N LYS A 114 -15.84 -16.89 -10.83
CA LYS A 114 -16.02 -16.78 -9.37
C LYS A 114 -15.73 -15.35 -8.87
N GLU A 115 -16.41 -14.36 -9.44
CA GLU A 115 -16.28 -12.95 -9.05
C GLU A 115 -16.55 -12.73 -7.56
N TRP A 116 -17.49 -13.50 -6.98
CA TRP A 116 -17.75 -13.48 -5.54
C TRP A 116 -16.51 -13.84 -4.70
N ALA A 117 -15.66 -14.75 -5.19
CA ALA A 117 -14.46 -15.17 -4.49
C ALA A 117 -13.37 -14.09 -4.56
N ILE A 118 -13.24 -13.42 -5.71
CA ILE A 118 -12.37 -12.25 -5.87
C ILE A 118 -12.81 -11.13 -4.94
N GLN A 119 -14.11 -10.84 -4.87
CA GLN A 119 -14.65 -9.82 -3.97
C GLN A 119 -14.38 -10.16 -2.50
N LEU A 120 -14.57 -11.42 -2.11
CA LEU A 120 -14.29 -11.88 -0.75
C LEU A 120 -12.80 -11.78 -0.40
N LEU A 121 -11.92 -12.18 -1.32
CA LEU A 121 -10.47 -12.02 -1.20
C LEU A 121 -10.09 -10.55 -1.02
N CYS A 122 -10.64 -9.69 -1.86
CA CYS A 122 -10.40 -8.25 -1.84
C CYS A 122 -10.77 -7.63 -0.48
N ILE A 123 -11.94 -7.99 0.08
CA ILE A 123 -12.37 -7.57 1.42
C ILE A 123 -11.41 -8.06 2.50
N ALA A 124 -11.01 -9.33 2.44
CA ALA A 124 -10.10 -9.91 3.43
C ALA A 124 -8.71 -9.24 3.39
N CYS A 125 -8.17 -9.00 2.19
CA CYS A 125 -6.91 -8.28 2.01
C CYS A 125 -6.97 -6.87 2.59
N LEU A 126 -8.06 -6.12 2.34
CA LEU A 126 -8.21 -4.77 2.86
C LEU A 126 -8.39 -4.74 4.37
N SER A 127 -9.12 -5.71 4.94
CA SER A 127 -9.25 -5.82 6.39
C SER A 127 -7.94 -6.17 7.07
N LEU A 128 -7.17 -7.10 6.50
CA LEU A 128 -5.83 -7.43 6.99
C LEU A 128 -4.88 -6.23 6.88
N ALA A 129 -4.89 -5.51 5.76
CA ALA A 129 -4.06 -4.31 5.61
C ALA A 129 -4.43 -3.24 6.64
N ALA A 130 -5.72 -3.02 6.88
CA ALA A 130 -6.16 -2.10 7.93
C ALA A 130 -5.68 -2.50 9.32
N LYS A 131 -5.65 -3.80 9.64
CA LYS A 131 -5.10 -4.31 10.92
C LYS A 131 -3.58 -4.14 11.05
N MET A 132 -2.87 -4.02 9.93
CA MET A 132 -1.41 -3.86 9.92
C MET A 132 -0.99 -2.38 9.95
N GLU A 133 -1.75 -1.48 9.33
CA GLU A 133 -1.34 -0.09 9.09
C GLU A 133 -2.18 0.95 9.84
N GLU A 134 -3.45 0.67 10.10
CA GLU A 134 -4.35 1.65 10.72
C GLU A 134 -4.32 1.54 12.24
N GLN A 135 -4.48 2.68 12.92
CA GLN A 135 -4.55 2.73 14.39
C GLN A 135 -5.72 1.93 14.94
N VAL A 136 -6.85 1.93 14.22
CA VAL A 136 -8.06 1.19 14.58
C VAL A 136 -8.66 0.56 13.34
N ALA A 137 -8.60 -0.77 13.25
CA ALA A 137 -9.27 -1.52 12.20
C ALA A 137 -10.79 -1.60 12.46
N PRO A 138 -11.65 -1.23 11.49
CA PRO A 138 -13.09 -1.39 11.61
C PRO A 138 -13.52 -2.85 11.78
N SER A 139 -14.68 -3.06 12.41
CA SER A 139 -15.31 -4.38 12.41
C SER A 139 -15.65 -4.85 10.99
N LEU A 140 -15.55 -6.16 10.74
CA LEU A 140 -15.78 -6.78 9.42
C LEU A 140 -17.14 -6.46 8.80
N SER A 141 -18.14 -6.10 9.61
CA SER A 141 -19.46 -5.68 9.13
C SER A 141 -19.47 -4.37 8.35
N HIS A 142 -18.41 -3.54 8.46
CA HIS A 142 -18.26 -2.28 7.75
C HIS A 142 -17.75 -2.46 6.31
N TYR A 143 -17.15 -3.59 5.98
CA TYR A 143 -16.64 -3.88 4.64
C TYR A 143 -17.79 -4.38 3.76
N LYS A 144 -18.44 -3.47 3.04
CA LYS A 144 -19.58 -3.81 2.17
C LYS A 144 -19.09 -4.34 0.82
N ALA A 145 -19.45 -5.59 0.52
CA ALA A 145 -19.18 -6.18 -0.77
C ALA A 145 -20.06 -5.55 -1.87
N GLN A 146 -19.53 -5.47 -3.09
CA GLN A 146 -20.30 -5.02 -4.25
C GLN A 146 -21.16 -6.16 -4.77
N GLY A 147 -22.48 -6.08 -4.58
CA GLY A 147 -23.44 -7.08 -5.09
C GLY A 147 -23.50 -8.39 -4.31
N TYR A 148 -22.73 -8.52 -3.23
CA TYR A 148 -22.71 -9.70 -2.36
C TYR A 148 -22.94 -9.32 -0.89
N ASN A 149 -23.30 -10.30 -0.06
CA ASN A 149 -23.40 -10.11 1.39
C ASN A 149 -22.64 -11.25 2.07
N PHE A 150 -21.48 -10.95 2.64
CA PHE A 150 -20.66 -11.91 3.35
C PHE A 150 -20.81 -11.72 4.86
N GLU A 151 -21.07 -12.82 5.57
CA GLU A 151 -20.99 -12.81 7.03
C GLU A 151 -19.55 -12.58 7.49
N SER A 152 -19.38 -11.94 8.65
CA SER A 152 -18.05 -11.72 9.22
C SER A 152 -17.27 -13.03 9.42
N SER A 153 -17.95 -14.14 9.71
CA SER A 153 -17.35 -15.48 9.83
C SER A 153 -16.74 -15.98 8.51
N VAL A 154 -17.33 -15.63 7.38
CA VAL A 154 -16.83 -15.97 6.03
C VAL A 154 -15.59 -15.13 5.72
N ILE A 155 -15.65 -13.83 6.04
CA ILE A 155 -14.51 -12.92 5.86
C ILE A 155 -13.34 -13.38 6.73
N GLN A 156 -13.55 -13.73 8.01
CA GLN A 156 -12.49 -14.25 8.89
C GLN A 156 -11.81 -15.50 8.35
N ARG A 157 -12.58 -16.44 7.77
CA ARG A 157 -12.00 -17.63 7.14
C ARG A 157 -11.16 -17.27 5.93
N MET A 158 -11.60 -16.29 5.14
CA MET A 158 -10.80 -15.77 4.03
C MET A 158 -9.53 -15.08 4.53
N GLU A 159 -9.60 -14.26 5.59
CA GLU A 159 -8.42 -13.64 6.20
C GLU A 159 -7.40 -14.69 6.63
N LEU A 160 -7.84 -15.75 7.31
CA LEU A 160 -6.96 -16.85 7.71
C LEU A 160 -6.35 -17.55 6.49
N MET A 161 -7.11 -17.72 5.41
CA MET A 161 -6.59 -18.31 4.17
C MET A 161 -5.54 -17.41 3.50
N VAL A 162 -5.72 -16.08 3.53
CA VAL A 162 -4.71 -15.13 3.07
C VAL A 162 -3.46 -15.22 3.93
N LEU A 163 -3.60 -15.11 5.25
CA LEU A 163 -2.49 -15.21 6.21
C LEU A 163 -1.68 -16.50 6.02
N THR A 164 -2.36 -17.64 5.93
CA THR A 164 -1.68 -18.94 5.73
C THR A 164 -1.02 -19.06 4.36
N THR A 165 -1.66 -18.56 3.29
CA THR A 165 -1.09 -18.56 1.94
C THR A 165 0.14 -17.66 1.81
N LEU A 166 0.16 -16.53 2.53
CA LEU A 166 1.28 -15.61 2.60
C LEU A 166 2.29 -15.97 3.69
N GLU A 167 2.14 -17.13 4.35
CA GLU A 167 3.00 -17.58 5.45
C GLU A 167 3.15 -16.54 6.56
N TRP A 168 2.10 -15.77 6.82
CA TRP A 168 2.08 -14.66 7.79
C TRP A 168 3.09 -13.54 7.51
N LYS A 169 3.73 -13.52 6.34
CA LYS A 169 4.64 -12.46 5.88
C LYS A 169 3.86 -11.23 5.44
N MET A 170 3.20 -10.58 6.40
CA MET A 170 2.33 -9.43 6.16
C MET A 170 3.09 -8.11 6.09
N SER A 171 4.28 -8.01 6.72
CA SER A 171 5.13 -6.84 6.57
C SER A 171 5.66 -6.76 5.14
N CYS A 172 5.04 -5.92 4.31
CA CYS A 172 5.49 -5.64 2.95
C CYS A 172 5.98 -4.19 2.87
N ILE A 173 7.13 -3.99 2.24
CA ILE A 173 7.65 -2.65 1.98
C ILE A 173 6.82 -2.03 0.87
N THR A 174 6.36 -0.80 1.07
CA THR A 174 5.58 -0.05 0.07
C THR A 174 6.44 1.07 -0.53
N PRO A 175 6.17 1.49 -1.79
CA PRO A 175 6.89 2.60 -2.41
C PRO A 175 6.87 3.89 -1.58
N PHE A 176 5.80 4.09 -0.80
CA PHE A 176 5.62 5.27 0.06
C PHE A 176 6.71 5.40 1.13
N ALA A 177 7.34 4.31 1.57
CA ALA A 177 8.42 4.35 2.56
C ALA A 177 9.66 5.09 2.06
N TYR A 178 9.83 5.21 0.73
CA TYR A 178 11.02 5.79 0.13
C TYR A 178 10.84 7.22 -0.37
N LEU A 179 9.61 7.74 -0.46
CA LEU A 179 9.31 8.98 -1.17
C LEU A 179 10.07 10.19 -0.63
N HIS A 180 9.88 10.52 0.65
CA HIS A 180 10.53 11.68 1.28
C HIS A 180 12.05 11.60 1.16
N HIS A 181 12.61 10.40 1.33
CA HIS A 181 14.04 10.17 1.21
C HIS A 181 14.55 10.40 -0.20
N PHE A 182 13.87 9.87 -1.21
CA PHE A 182 14.29 10.07 -2.59
C PHE A 182 14.09 11.50 -3.06
N PHE A 183 13.09 12.23 -2.55
CA PHE A 183 13.00 13.67 -2.79
C PHE A 183 14.22 14.43 -2.26
N SER A 184 14.65 14.16 -1.02
CA SER A 184 15.80 14.84 -0.42
C SER A 184 17.14 14.54 -1.13
N LYS A 185 17.24 13.44 -1.87
CA LYS A 185 18.42 13.09 -2.67
C LYS A 185 18.38 13.59 -4.11
N ILE A 186 17.18 13.84 -4.66
CA ILE A 186 16.98 14.19 -6.07
C ILE A 186 16.78 15.69 -6.27
N GLN A 187 16.31 16.40 -5.23
CA GLN A 187 16.16 17.84 -5.24
C GLN A 187 17.31 18.48 -4.47
N ASP A 188 18.03 19.39 -5.12
CA ASP A 188 19.20 20.04 -4.53
C ASP A 188 18.82 21.14 -3.51
N GLU A 189 17.63 21.76 -3.59
CA GLU A 189 17.33 22.99 -2.81
C GLU A 189 15.87 23.19 -2.33
N CYS A 190 14.97 22.20 -2.41
CA CYS A 190 13.61 22.38 -1.89
C CYS A 190 13.35 21.49 -0.67
N ASP A 191 12.82 22.10 0.40
CA ASP A 191 12.01 21.38 1.39
C ASP A 191 11.02 20.48 0.63
N CYS A 192 10.88 19.21 1.06
CA CYS A 192 9.99 18.25 0.42
C CYS A 192 8.63 18.88 0.15
N ASP A 193 8.35 19.19 -1.11
CA ASP A 193 7.08 19.79 -1.50
C ASP A 193 5.99 18.71 -1.37
N GLU A 194 5.10 18.90 -0.40
CA GLU A 194 3.96 18.02 -0.15
C GLU A 194 3.11 17.82 -1.42
N PHE A 195 3.08 18.82 -2.31
CA PHE A 195 2.44 18.67 -3.61
C PHE A 195 3.13 17.61 -4.48
N LEU A 196 4.47 17.56 -4.50
CA LEU A 196 5.22 16.55 -5.25
C LEU A 196 5.11 15.16 -4.63
N VAL A 197 5.07 15.07 -3.29
CA VAL A 197 4.79 13.81 -2.58
C VAL A 197 3.40 13.30 -2.96
N SER A 198 2.38 14.14 -2.87
CA SER A 198 1.01 13.82 -3.28
C SER A 198 0.92 13.38 -4.74
N LYS A 199 1.59 14.11 -5.65
CA LYS A 199 1.69 13.74 -7.07
C LYS A 199 2.37 12.38 -7.27
N SER A 200 3.41 12.06 -6.50
CA SER A 200 4.06 10.75 -6.55
C SER A 200 3.15 9.63 -6.05
N ILE A 201 2.38 9.89 -4.98
CA ILE A 201 1.38 8.95 -4.49
C ILE A 201 0.34 8.66 -5.58
N GLU A 202 -0.19 9.68 -6.25
CA GLU A 202 -1.14 9.48 -7.37
C GLU A 202 -0.53 8.62 -8.49
N LEU A 203 0.72 8.92 -8.88
CA LEU A 203 1.44 8.13 -9.89
C LEU A 203 1.61 6.66 -9.48
N ILE A 204 1.95 6.39 -8.21
CA ILE A 204 2.06 5.02 -7.68
C ILE A 204 0.70 4.30 -7.73
N LEU A 205 -0.39 4.98 -7.37
CA LEU A 205 -1.72 4.40 -7.37
C LEU A 205 -2.21 4.11 -8.80
N ASP A 206 -1.97 5.02 -9.75
CA ASP A 206 -2.29 4.77 -11.16
C ASP A 206 -1.43 3.64 -11.74
N PHE A 207 -0.15 3.56 -11.39
CA PHE A 207 0.72 2.46 -11.76
C PHE A 207 0.18 1.11 -11.28
N SER A 208 -0.28 1.06 -10.03
CA SER A 208 -0.82 -0.16 -9.43
C SER A 208 -2.09 -0.69 -10.12
N LYS A 209 -2.84 0.17 -10.84
CA LYS A 209 -4.02 -0.26 -11.62
C LYS A 209 -3.66 -1.09 -12.83
N GLU A 210 -2.54 -0.74 -13.47
CA GLU A 210 -2.11 -1.32 -14.75
C GLU A 210 -1.08 -2.44 -14.58
N ILE A 211 -0.23 -2.32 -13.55
CA ILE A 211 0.92 -3.21 -13.32
C ILE A 211 0.74 -3.96 -12.00
N ASN A 212 1.12 -5.24 -11.98
CA ASN A 212 1.09 -6.04 -10.76
C ASN A 212 2.14 -5.52 -9.77
N SER A 213 1.77 -5.41 -8.49
CA SER A 213 2.68 -4.89 -7.46
C SER A 213 3.92 -5.76 -7.24
N MET A 214 3.92 -7.01 -7.74
CA MET A 214 5.04 -7.95 -7.66
C MET A 214 6.02 -7.84 -8.83
N ASP A 215 5.64 -7.18 -9.93
CA ASP A 215 6.46 -7.07 -11.15
C ASP A 215 7.62 -6.07 -10.98
N TYR A 216 7.46 -5.12 -10.05
CA TYR A 216 8.44 -4.09 -9.77
C TYR A 216 8.70 -3.97 -8.27
N ARG A 217 9.98 -3.85 -7.96
CA ARG A 217 10.49 -3.52 -6.64
C ARG A 217 9.92 -2.17 -6.14
N PRO A 218 9.29 -2.11 -4.95
CA PRO A 218 8.83 -0.87 -4.32
C PRO A 218 9.80 0.31 -4.38
N SER A 219 11.11 0.09 -4.20
CA SER A 219 12.12 1.15 -4.31
C SER A 219 12.24 1.69 -5.73
N VAL A 220 12.19 0.81 -6.74
CA VAL A 220 12.21 1.17 -8.16
C VAL A 220 10.97 1.98 -8.55
N VAL A 221 9.78 1.55 -8.10
CA VAL A 221 8.54 2.29 -8.32
C VAL A 221 8.63 3.68 -7.68
N ALA A 222 9.09 3.75 -6.43
CA ALA A 222 9.19 5.02 -5.70
C ALA A 222 10.10 6.03 -6.41
N ILE A 223 11.32 5.64 -6.79
CA ILE A 223 12.24 6.57 -7.47
C ILE A 223 11.71 6.99 -8.84
N ALA A 224 11.12 6.07 -9.60
CA ALA A 224 10.54 6.38 -10.89
C ALA A 224 9.37 7.39 -10.76
N SER A 225 8.51 7.22 -9.75
CA SER A 225 7.44 8.16 -9.43
C SER A 225 7.97 9.53 -8.99
N VAL A 226 9.00 9.58 -8.13
CA VAL A 226 9.64 10.83 -7.70
C VAL A 226 10.23 11.59 -8.88
N LEU A 227 10.96 10.91 -9.78
CA LEU A 227 11.53 11.51 -10.98
C LEU A 227 10.44 12.13 -11.86
N LEU A 228 9.36 11.39 -12.12
CA LEU A 228 8.25 11.84 -12.97
C LEU A 228 7.41 12.96 -12.30
N ALA A 229 7.31 12.95 -10.97
CA ALA A 229 6.65 14.00 -10.23
C ALA A 229 7.44 15.33 -10.30
N CYS A 230 8.76 15.27 -10.12
CA CYS A 230 9.66 16.42 -10.17
C CYS A 230 9.67 17.08 -11.56
N ASP A 231 9.82 16.29 -12.62
CA ASP A 231 9.91 16.80 -13.99
C ASP A 231 9.46 15.73 -14.99
N ASP A 232 8.34 16.00 -15.67
CA ASP A 232 7.76 15.08 -16.66
C ASP A 232 8.35 15.21 -18.08
N GLN A 233 9.27 16.15 -18.27
CA GLN A 233 10.04 16.39 -19.48
C GLN A 233 11.54 16.12 -19.31
N LEU A 234 11.94 15.38 -18.26
CA LEU A 234 13.33 15.01 -18.02
C LEU A 234 13.99 14.46 -19.29
N THR A 235 15.10 15.09 -19.67
CA THR A 235 15.98 14.52 -20.69
C THR A 235 16.64 13.25 -20.16
N ARG A 236 17.02 12.33 -21.06
CA ARG A 236 17.73 11.10 -20.68
C ARG A 236 19.01 11.40 -19.87
N ASN A 237 19.70 12.49 -20.18
CA ASN A 237 20.93 12.90 -19.50
C ASN A 237 20.66 13.37 -18.06
N THR A 238 19.67 14.25 -17.87
CA THR A 238 19.29 14.72 -16.52
C THR A 238 18.81 13.56 -15.64
N MET A 239 18.04 12.65 -16.22
CA MET A 239 17.58 11.44 -15.53
C MET A 239 18.74 10.52 -15.15
N ALA A 240 19.74 10.33 -16.03
CA ALA A 240 20.92 9.52 -15.73
C ALA A 240 21.73 10.06 -14.56
N LEU A 241 21.84 11.39 -14.44
CA LEU A 241 22.53 12.03 -13.31
C LEU A 241 21.76 11.79 -12.00
N LYS A 242 20.46 12.08 -11.98
CA LYS A 242 19.59 11.90 -10.79
C LYS A 242 19.51 10.44 -10.34
N ILE A 243 19.33 9.51 -11.29
CA ILE A 243 19.39 8.06 -11.02
C ILE A 243 20.79 7.68 -10.54
N GLY A 244 21.85 8.25 -11.11
CA GLY A 244 23.23 7.99 -10.73
C GLY A 244 23.51 8.22 -9.24
N VAL A 245 23.00 9.32 -8.68
CA VAL A 245 23.09 9.63 -7.25
C VAL A 245 22.49 8.50 -6.41
N VAL A 246 21.21 8.17 -6.63
CA VAL A 246 20.51 7.16 -5.81
C VAL A 246 21.05 5.75 -6.06
N SER A 247 21.31 5.39 -7.32
CA SER A 247 21.87 4.09 -7.70
C SER A 247 23.23 3.84 -7.06
N SER A 248 24.10 4.86 -6.98
CA SER A 248 25.40 4.73 -6.31
C SER A 248 25.28 4.53 -4.80
N LEU A 249 24.27 5.11 -4.15
CA LEU A 249 24.10 5.05 -2.70
C LEU A 249 23.47 3.73 -2.22
N TYR A 250 22.59 3.15 -3.04
CA TYR A 250 21.78 1.98 -2.65
C TYR A 250 21.91 0.78 -3.59
N SER A 251 22.85 0.79 -4.53
CA SER A 251 23.08 -0.29 -5.50
C SER A 251 21.83 -0.68 -6.31
N LEU A 252 20.97 0.29 -6.62
CA LEU A 252 19.78 0.05 -7.45
C LEU A 252 20.16 -0.06 -8.93
N GLU A 253 19.57 -1.03 -9.61
CA GLU A 253 19.77 -1.25 -11.05
C GLU A 253 19.10 -0.15 -11.87
N LYS A 254 19.93 0.65 -12.57
CA LYS A 254 19.46 1.81 -13.34
C LYS A 254 18.46 1.42 -14.43
N GLU A 255 18.65 0.27 -15.06
CA GLU A 255 17.79 -0.22 -16.13
C GLU A 255 16.34 -0.41 -15.69
N HIS A 256 16.12 -1.04 -14.52
CA HIS A 256 14.78 -1.22 -13.96
C HIS A 256 14.10 0.13 -13.65
N ILE A 257 14.86 1.12 -13.18
CA ILE A 257 14.34 2.48 -12.94
C ILE A 257 13.90 3.14 -14.25
N TYR A 258 14.70 3.05 -15.31
CA TYR A 258 14.32 3.57 -16.63
C TYR A 258 13.07 2.91 -17.19
N LEU A 259 12.98 1.59 -17.12
CA LEU A 259 11.81 0.83 -17.59
C LEU A 259 10.56 1.24 -16.82
N CYS A 260 10.64 1.30 -15.49
CA CYS A 260 9.53 1.71 -14.63
C CYS A 260 9.09 3.16 -14.90
N TYR A 261 10.04 4.09 -15.06
CA TYR A 261 9.74 5.49 -15.39
C TYR A 261 8.98 5.62 -16.72
N ASN A 262 9.43 4.92 -17.77
CA ASN A 262 8.79 4.99 -19.07
C ASN A 262 7.36 4.44 -19.01
N LEU A 263 7.14 3.33 -18.32
CA LEU A 263 5.79 2.78 -18.10
C LEU A 263 4.90 3.76 -17.34
N LEU A 264 5.39 4.36 -16.26
CA LEU A 264 4.67 5.39 -15.50
C LEU A 264 4.28 6.58 -16.39
N LYS A 265 5.20 7.03 -17.24
CA LYS A 265 4.95 8.13 -18.19
C LYS A 265 3.90 7.74 -19.24
N ASP A 266 3.94 6.52 -19.76
CA ASP A 266 2.94 6.00 -20.69
C ASP A 266 1.54 5.90 -20.05
N ILE A 267 1.46 5.45 -18.79
CA ILE A 267 0.20 5.41 -18.03
C ILE A 267 -0.36 6.83 -17.83
N LYS A 268 0.48 7.78 -17.40
CA LYS A 268 0.09 9.19 -17.23
C LYS A 268 -0.44 9.82 -18.52
N THR A 269 0.25 9.59 -19.65
CA THR A 269 -0.14 10.15 -20.95
C THR A 269 -1.44 9.56 -21.49
N LYS A 270 -1.69 8.26 -21.29
CA LYS A 270 -2.96 7.60 -21.64
C LYS A 270 -4.13 8.15 -20.84
N LYS A 271 -3.95 8.37 -19.54
CA LYS A 271 -4.95 8.98 -18.64
C LYS A 271 -5.32 10.39 -19.08
N ASN A 272 -4.37 11.19 -19.55
CA ASN A 272 -4.62 12.55 -20.04
C ASN A 272 -5.32 12.58 -21.42
N SER A 273 -5.08 11.56 -22.25
CA SER A 273 -5.63 11.46 -23.61
C SER A 273 -7.05 10.88 -23.63
N THR A 274 -7.42 10.14 -22.59
CA THR A 274 -8.76 9.58 -22.40
C THR A 274 -9.48 10.45 -21.37
N PRO A 275 -10.26 11.48 -21.77
CA PRO A 275 -11.09 12.19 -20.80
C PRO A 275 -12.01 11.16 -20.15
N CYS A 276 -11.89 10.98 -18.84
CA CYS A 276 -12.58 9.95 -18.06
C CYS A 276 -14.04 9.75 -18.53
N LEU A 277 -14.27 8.72 -19.35
CA LEU A 277 -15.55 8.00 -19.41
C LEU A 277 -15.52 6.91 -18.33
N MET A 278 -15.19 7.30 -17.11
CA MET A 278 -15.36 6.51 -15.90
C MET A 278 -15.51 7.46 -14.70
N ASN A 279 -16.50 8.34 -14.81
CA ASN A 279 -17.23 8.87 -13.66
C ASN A 279 -18.64 8.25 -13.67
N SER A 280 -18.72 6.93 -13.49
CA SER A 280 -19.93 6.31 -12.92
C SER A 280 -20.07 6.61 -11.42
N PHE A 281 -19.10 7.32 -10.83
CA PHE A 281 -19.10 7.79 -9.43
C PHE A 281 -20.18 8.83 -9.07
N SER A 282 -20.95 9.34 -10.05
CA SER A 282 -22.12 10.20 -9.79
C SER A 282 -23.46 9.43 -9.76
N SER A 283 -23.55 8.23 -10.34
CA SER A 283 -24.82 7.48 -10.44
C SER A 283 -25.14 6.59 -9.23
N LEU A 284 -24.20 6.41 -8.29
CA LEU A 284 -24.46 5.76 -6.99
C LEU A 284 -24.78 6.78 -5.87
N ARG A 285 -24.77 8.08 -6.19
CA ARG A 285 -25.10 9.15 -5.23
C ARG A 285 -26.62 9.35 -5.04
N THR A 286 -27.48 8.61 -5.75
CA THR A 286 -28.95 8.83 -5.77
C THR A 286 -29.79 7.84 -4.95
N HIS A 287 -29.19 6.89 -4.23
CA HIS A 287 -29.93 6.07 -3.25
C HIS A 287 -29.36 6.20 -1.83
N TRP A 288 -29.16 7.44 -1.38
CA TRP A 288 -29.11 7.72 0.05
C TRP A 288 -29.85 9.03 0.33
N SER A 289 -31.14 8.94 0.60
CA SER A 289 -31.90 10.04 1.19
C SER A 289 -31.84 9.90 2.71
N PRO A 290 -31.30 10.88 3.45
CA PRO A 290 -31.50 10.96 4.88
C PRO A 290 -32.93 11.46 5.10
N SER A 291 -33.81 10.58 5.55
CA SER A 291 -35.11 11.01 6.05
C SER A 291 -34.90 11.98 7.21
N SER A 292 -35.43 13.19 7.05
CA SER A 292 -35.75 14.12 8.13
C SER A 292 -36.41 13.35 9.29
N THR A 293 -36.29 13.71 10.56
CA THR A 293 -36.69 15.00 11.12
C THR A 293 -36.41 15.01 12.64
N ILE A 294 -36.31 16.22 13.21
CA ILE A 294 -36.63 16.58 14.60
C ILE A 294 -35.52 16.40 15.66
N LYS A 295 -34.98 17.56 16.06
CA LYS A 295 -34.38 17.82 17.38
C LYS A 295 -35.25 17.20 18.49
N ARG A 296 -34.75 16.20 19.21
CA ARG A 296 -35.26 15.86 20.55
C ARG A 296 -34.12 15.83 21.56
N LYS A 297 -34.23 16.81 22.44
CA LYS A 297 -33.57 17.04 23.72
C LYS A 297 -33.42 15.73 24.51
N LEU A 298 -32.19 15.40 24.89
CA LEU A 298 -31.87 14.35 25.86
C LEU A 298 -32.46 14.73 27.23
N ARG A 299 -33.31 13.87 27.78
CA ARG A 299 -33.55 13.80 29.23
C ARG A 299 -33.11 12.42 29.71
N PHE A 300 -32.17 12.45 30.65
CA PHE A 300 -31.79 11.35 31.52
C PHE A 300 -32.97 11.05 32.45
N GLU A 301 -33.35 9.79 32.61
CA GLU A 301 -33.96 9.32 33.86
C GLU A 301 -33.77 7.80 34.01
N GLN A 302 -33.36 7.44 35.22
CA GLN A 302 -33.09 6.10 35.73
C GLN A 302 -34.39 5.28 35.81
N ASN A 303 -34.32 3.98 35.50
CA ASN A 303 -34.78 2.90 36.40
C ASN A 303 -34.69 1.51 35.73
N CYS A 304 -33.89 0.63 36.34
CA CYS A 304 -34.08 -0.83 36.33
C CYS A 304 -35.43 -1.17 36.98
N PRO A 305 -36.12 -2.27 36.59
CA PRO A 305 -35.81 -3.55 37.24
C PRO A 305 -36.03 -4.85 36.40
N LEU A 306 -35.18 -5.83 36.71
CA LEU A 306 -35.42 -7.27 36.94
C LEU A 306 -36.41 -8.07 36.07
N GLN A 307 -35.83 -9.10 35.44
CA GLN A 307 -36.27 -10.51 35.34
C GLN A 307 -37.77 -10.84 35.35
N LYS A 308 -38.21 -11.57 34.31
CA LYS A 308 -38.78 -12.93 34.49
C LYS A 308 -38.86 -13.72 33.18
N ILE A 309 -38.27 -14.90 33.26
CA ILE A 309 -38.42 -16.07 32.38
C ILE A 309 -39.86 -16.58 32.47
N ILE A 310 -40.51 -16.91 31.35
CA ILE A 310 -41.47 -18.04 31.27
C ILE A 310 -41.35 -18.71 29.90
N ARG A 311 -40.99 -20.00 29.92
CA ARG A 311 -41.22 -20.99 28.86
C ARG A 311 -42.67 -21.50 28.98
N ARG A 312 -43.35 -21.66 27.86
CA ARG A 312 -44.20 -22.82 27.55
C ARG A 312 -44.41 -22.90 26.05
#